data_AF-A0A3D4E6H2-F1
#
_entry.id   AF-A0A3D4E6H2-F1
#
_cell.length_a   1.000
_cell.length_b   1.000
_cell.length_c   1.000
_cell.angle_alpha   90.00
_cell.angle_beta   90.00
_cell.angle_gamma   90.00
#
_symmetry.space_group_name_H-M   'P 1'
#
loop_
_entity.id
_entity.type
_entity.pdbx_description
1 polymer ?
#
loop_
_entity_poly.entity_id
_entity_poly.type
_entity_poly.pdbx_seq_one_letter_code
_entity_poly.pdbx_strand_id
1 'polypeptide(L)'
;LAGKEMEIGRYYLNRNHINAAINRFQNVIKEYQTTTHVPEALHRLIECYMTLGLKGEAQRIAVVLGHNYPGSPWYERTYKLMDDKMRAKMLDNRSAIDRTIDSIFKP
;
A
#
# COMPACT_ATOMS: atom_id res chain seq x y z
N LEU A 1 9.56 -17.89 0.52
CA LEU A 1 9.68 -17.36 -0.85
C LEU A 1 9.39 -15.85 -0.91
N ALA A 2 8.23 -15.39 -0.41
CA ALA A 2 7.91 -13.96 -0.28
C ALA A 2 9.00 -13.10 0.37
N GLY A 3 9.59 -13.55 1.49
CA GLY A 3 10.68 -12.83 2.16
C GLY A 3 11.91 -12.58 1.27
N LYS A 4 12.24 -13.50 0.36
CA LYS A 4 13.34 -13.35 -0.60
C LYS A 4 13.05 -12.27 -1.63
N GLU A 5 11.84 -12.25 -2.18
CA GLU A 5 11.41 -11.18 -3.10
C GLU A 5 11.39 -9.82 -2.40
N MET A 6 10.96 -9.77 -1.13
CA MET A 6 11.03 -8.56 -0.31
C MET A 6 12.46 -8.06 -0.10
N GLU A 7 13.40 -8.96 0.19
CA GLU A 7 14.81 -8.62 0.36
C GLU A 7 15.41 -8.05 -0.93
N ILE A 8 15.18 -8.71 -2.07
CA ILE A 8 15.64 -8.26 -3.39
C ILE A 8 14.99 -6.91 -3.76
N GLY A 9 13.69 -6.75 -3.48
CA GLY A 9 12.96 -5.51 -3.71
C GLY A 9 13.56 -4.34 -2.93
N ARG A 10 13.81 -4.52 -1.63
CA ARG A 10 14.49 -3.51 -0.79
C ARG A 10 15.90 -3.21 -1.26
N TYR A 11 16.65 -4.23 -1.68
CA TYR A 11 17.99 -4.05 -2.24
C TYR A 11 17.97 -3.15 -3.48
N TYR A 12 17.04 -3.36 -4.41
CA TYR A 12 16.89 -2.50 -5.59
C TYR A 12 16.43 -1.09 -5.23
N LEU A 13 15.45 -0.96 -4.31
CA LEU A 13 14.96 0.33 -3.86
C LEU A 13 16.07 1.20 -3.25
N ASN A 14 16.88 0.61 -2.37
CA ASN A 14 18.01 1.30 -1.72
C ASN A 14 19.10 1.78 -2.71
N ARG A 15 19.13 1.22 -3.92
CA ARG A 15 20.06 1.61 -5.00
C ARG A 15 19.41 2.45 -6.09
N ASN A 16 18.21 2.99 -5.84
CA ASN A 16 17.42 3.76 -6.81
C ASN A 16 17.08 2.99 -8.11
N HIS A 17 17.12 1.66 -8.09
CA HIS A 17 16.64 0.83 -9.20
C HIS A 17 15.11 0.62 -9.08
N ILE A 18 14.36 1.73 -9.23
CA ILE A 18 12.94 1.78 -8.87
C ILE A 18 12.09 0.80 -9.67
N ASN A 19 12.30 0.68 -10.99
CA ASN A 19 11.54 -0.25 -11.83
C ASN A 19 11.76 -1.72 -11.44
N ALA A 20 12.98 -2.09 -11.07
CA ALA A 20 13.29 -3.43 -10.58
C ALA A 20 12.63 -3.70 -9.23
N ALA A 21 12.66 -2.71 -8.31
CA ALA A 21 11.99 -2.80 -7.02
C ALA A 21 10.47 -2.97 -7.17
N ILE A 22 9.83 -2.19 -8.07
CA ILE A 22 8.40 -2.31 -8.39
C ILE A 22 8.03 -3.74 -8.77
N ASN A 23 8.78 -4.34 -9.70
CA ASN A 23 8.50 -5.70 -10.17
C ASN A 23 8.56 -6.71 -9.02
N ARG A 24 9.51 -6.55 -8.09
CA ARG A 24 9.64 -7.42 -6.91
C ARG A 24 8.49 -7.27 -5.94
N PHE A 25 8.09 -6.04 -5.60
CA PHE A 25 6.96 -5.81 -4.70
C PHE A 25 5.63 -6.23 -5.31
N GLN A 26 5.43 -6.02 -6.62
CA GLN A 26 4.26 -6.53 -7.33
C GLN A 26 4.19 -8.06 -7.30
N ASN A 27 5.32 -8.75 -7.48
CA ASN A 27 5.38 -10.20 -7.36
C ASN A 27 4.94 -10.66 -5.97
N VAL A 28 5.35 -9.95 -4.92
CA VAL A 28 4.91 -10.27 -3.55
C VAL A 28 3.40 -10.12 -3.37
N ILE A 29 2.84 -9.03 -3.88
CA ILE A 29 1.40 -8.75 -3.79
C ILE A 29 0.59 -9.78 -4.59
N LYS A 30 1.05 -10.19 -5.77
CA LYS A 30 0.31 -11.10 -6.65
C LYS A 30 0.39 -12.55 -6.22
N GLU A 31 1.60 -13.03 -5.94
CA GLU A 31 1.86 -14.47 -5.74
C GLU A 31 1.83 -14.90 -4.27
N TYR A 32 1.92 -13.95 -3.32
CA TYR A 32 2.01 -14.26 -1.88
C TYR A 32 0.97 -13.51 -1.03
N GLN A 33 -0.26 -13.42 -1.53
CA GLN A 33 -1.38 -12.63 -0.97
C GLN A 33 -1.70 -12.94 0.51
N THR A 34 -1.43 -14.16 0.99
CA THR A 34 -1.71 -14.59 2.38
C THR A 34 -0.54 -14.38 3.34
N THR A 35 0.57 -13.81 2.88
CA THR A 35 1.76 -13.63 3.72
C THR A 35 1.75 -12.31 4.49
N THR A 36 2.42 -12.29 5.64
CA THR A 36 2.62 -11.09 6.47
C THR A 36 3.47 -10.01 5.80
N HIS A 37 4.04 -10.29 4.63
CA HIS A 37 4.85 -9.36 3.84
C HIS A 37 4.04 -8.45 2.93
N VAL A 38 2.78 -8.79 2.62
CA VAL A 38 1.96 -8.01 1.68
C VAL A 38 1.77 -6.56 2.12
N PRO A 39 1.53 -6.23 3.41
CA PRO A 39 1.40 -4.83 3.83
C PRO A 39 2.68 -4.03 3.60
N GLU A 40 3.85 -4.64 3.84
CA GLU A 40 5.14 -4.02 3.55
C GLU A 40 5.31 -3.81 2.04
N ALA A 41 5.03 -4.84 1.23
CA ALA A 41 5.16 -4.77 -0.22
C ALA A 41 4.29 -3.66 -0.82
N LEU A 42 3.04 -3.51 -0.35
CA LEU A 42 2.15 -2.43 -0.75
C LEU A 42 2.74 -1.05 -0.39
N HIS A 43 3.23 -0.88 0.84
CA HIS A 43 3.89 0.35 1.27
C HIS A 43 5.11 0.70 0.42
N ARG A 44 6.00 -0.27 0.17
CA ARG A 44 7.20 -0.05 -0.65
C ARG A 44 6.84 0.24 -2.11
N LEU A 45 5.78 -0.38 -2.65
CA LEU A 45 5.29 -0.07 -3.99
C LEU A 45 4.78 1.38 -4.09
N ILE A 46 4.13 1.89 -3.04
CA ILE A 46 3.71 3.29 -2.94
C ILE A 46 4.94 4.22 -2.93
N GLU A 47 5.98 3.92 -2.15
CA GLU A 47 7.24 4.69 -2.16
C GLU A 47 7.86 4.75 -3.56
N CYS A 48 7.89 3.63 -4.27
CA CYS A 48 8.37 3.59 -5.65
C CYS A 48 7.55 4.50 -6.58
N TYR A 49 6.22 4.43 -6.52
CA TYR A 49 5.36 5.26 -7.37
C TYR A 49 5.44 6.74 -7.02
N MET A 50 5.57 7.08 -5.73
CA MET A 50 5.81 8.47 -5.30
C MET A 50 7.13 9.00 -5.83
N THR A 51 8.20 8.20 -5.79
CA THR A 51 9.52 8.55 -6.35
C THR A 51 9.44 8.83 -7.86
N LEU A 52 8.61 8.10 -8.59
CA LEU A 52 8.40 8.30 -10.04
C LEU A 52 7.42 9.45 -10.37
N GLY A 53 6.83 10.11 -9.36
CA GLY A 53 5.80 11.13 -9.57
C GLY A 53 4.42 10.57 -9.96
N LEU A 54 4.24 9.25 -9.90
CA LEU A 54 3.00 8.52 -10.20
C LEU A 54 2.04 8.56 -9.01
N LYS A 55 1.63 9.78 -8.64
CA LYS A 55 0.80 10.07 -7.47
C LYS A 55 -0.57 9.37 -7.50
N GLY A 56 -1.15 9.20 -8.68
CA GLY A 56 -2.45 8.53 -8.84
C GLY A 56 -2.36 7.04 -8.52
N GLU A 57 -1.31 6.39 -8.99
CA GLU A 57 -0.99 4.97 -8.77
C GLU A 57 -0.70 4.74 -7.29
N ALA A 58 0.17 5.56 -6.71
CA ALA A 58 0.48 5.55 -5.28
C ALA A 58 -0.79 5.66 -4.43
N GLN A 59 -1.68 6.60 -4.76
CA GLN A 59 -2.96 6.77 -4.06
C GLN A 59 -3.84 5.53 -4.15
N ARG A 60 -3.98 4.90 -5.33
CA ARG A 60 -4.80 3.69 -5.50
C ARG A 60 -4.29 2.54 -4.64
N ILE A 61 -2.97 2.29 -4.66
CA ILE A 61 -2.36 1.22 -3.85
C ILE A 61 -2.51 1.50 -2.34
N ALA A 62 -2.45 2.76 -1.93
CA ALA A 62 -2.64 3.12 -0.53
C ALA A 62 -4.06 2.89 -0.04
N VAL A 63 -5.08 3.17 -0.86
CA VAL A 63 -6.47 2.82 -0.53
C VAL A 63 -6.59 1.31 -0.28
N VAL A 64 -5.97 0.48 -1.12
CA VAL A 64 -5.94 -0.98 -0.91
C VAL A 64 -5.25 -1.36 0.40
N LEU A 65 -4.09 -0.76 0.70
CA LEU A 65 -3.38 -1.00 1.97
C LEU A 65 -4.23 -0.61 3.18
N GLY A 66 -4.89 0.55 3.13
CA GLY A 66 -5.74 1.04 4.22
C GLY A 66 -7.02 0.24 4.42
N HIS A 67 -7.57 -0.33 3.34
CA HIS A 67 -8.75 -1.17 3.40
C HIS A 67 -8.43 -2.57 3.95
N ASN A 68 -7.39 -3.22 3.43
CA ASN A 68 -7.08 -4.61 3.76
C ASN A 68 -6.27 -4.77 5.05
N TYR A 69 -5.45 -3.76 5.39
CA TYR A 69 -4.54 -3.82 6.54
C TYR A 69 -4.66 -2.59 7.44
N PRO A 70 -5.90 -2.28 7.89
CA PRO A 70 -6.13 -1.16 8.79
C PRO A 70 -5.37 -1.39 10.10
N GLY A 71 -4.63 -0.39 10.57
CA GLY A 71 -3.83 -0.49 11.79
C GLY A 71 -2.48 -1.19 11.64
N SER A 72 -2.12 -1.67 10.44
CA SER A 72 -0.76 -2.15 10.21
C SER A 72 0.25 -0.99 10.37
N PRO A 73 1.48 -1.26 10.85
CA PRO A 73 2.51 -0.22 10.92
C PRO A 73 2.87 0.34 9.54
N TRP A 74 2.63 -0.43 8.47
CA TRP A 74 2.84 -0.01 7.09
C TRP A 74 1.77 0.96 6.60
N TYR A 75 0.51 0.78 7.04
CA TYR A 75 -0.54 1.77 6.83
C TYR A 75 -0.17 3.10 7.49
N GLU A 76 0.29 3.07 8.75
CA GLU A 76 0.67 4.30 9.48
C GLU A 76 1.83 5.04 8.78
N ARG A 77 2.87 4.32 8.35
CA ARG A 77 3.98 4.91 7.56
C ARG A 77 3.49 5.49 6.24
N THR A 78 2.59 4.80 5.55
CA THR A 78 2.01 5.26 4.28
C THR A 78 1.20 6.53 4.50
N TYR A 79 0.38 6.58 5.55
CA TYR A 79 -0.40 7.77 5.89
C TYR A 79 0.50 8.99 6.14
N LYS A 80 1.65 8.80 6.81
CA LYS A 80 2.65 9.85 7.05
C LYS A 80 3.38 10.30 5.78
N LEU A 81 3.55 9.42 4.80
CA LEU A 81 4.18 9.73 3.51
C LEU A 81 3.29 10.60 2.61
N MET A 82 1.97 10.59 2.82
CA MET A 82 0.99 11.19 1.92
C MET A 82 0.70 12.66 2.18
N ASP A 83 0.43 13.40 1.10
CA ASP A 83 -0.07 14.78 1.21
C ASP A 83 -1.51 14.83 1.75
N ASP A 84 -1.97 16.03 2.11
CA ASP A 84 -3.29 16.21 2.74
C ASP A 84 -4.43 15.74 1.83
N LYS A 85 -4.33 15.97 0.52
CA LYS A 85 -5.34 15.56 -0.45
C LYS A 85 -5.41 14.03 -0.56
N MET A 86 -4.26 13.37 -0.51
CA MET A 86 -4.19 11.90 -0.52
C MET A 86 -4.74 11.30 0.76
N ARG A 87 -4.36 11.86 1.92
CA ARG A 87 -4.87 11.44 3.23
C ARG A 87 -6.39 11.58 3.32
N ALA A 88 -6.95 12.69 2.86
CA ALA A 88 -8.39 12.91 2.82
C ALA A 88 -9.11 11.80 2.05
N LYS A 89 -8.61 11.39 0.88
CA LYS A 89 -9.20 10.28 0.11
C LYS A 89 -9.13 8.93 0.81
N MET A 90 -8.06 8.65 1.55
CA MET A 90 -7.95 7.39 2.30
C MET A 90 -9.00 7.34 3.42
N LEU A 91 -9.24 8.46 4.10
CA LEU A 91 -10.24 8.58 5.17
C LEU A 91 -11.67 8.54 4.62
N ASP A 92 -11.92 9.21 3.50
CA ASP A 92 -13.25 9.24 2.86
C ASP A 92 -13.69 7.83 2.42
N ASN A 93 -12.81 7.06 1.78
CA ASN A 93 -13.11 5.67 1.40
C ASN A 93 -13.45 4.79 2.61
N ARG A 94 -12.77 4.99 3.75
CA ARG A 94 -13.09 4.28 5.00
C ARG A 94 -14.47 4.67 5.51
N SER A 95 -14.74 5.98 5.62
CA SER A 95 -16.02 6.49 6.08
C SER A 95 -17.19 6.04 5.19
N ALA A 96 -16.98 5.95 3.87
CA ALA A 96 -18.00 5.45 2.94
C ALA A 96 -18.32 3.97 3.18
N ILE A 97 -17.29 3.15 3.45
CA ILE A 97 -17.46 1.73 3.79
C ILE A 97 -18.17 1.58 5.14
N ASP A 98 -17.72 2.30 6.16
CA ASP A 98 -18.30 2.24 7.50
C ASP A 98 -19.79 2.63 7.48
N ARG A 99 -20.15 3.71 6.78
CA ARG A 99 -21.55 4.13 6.60
C ARG A 99 -22.40 3.10 5.86
N THR A 100 -21.83 2.46 4.84
CA THR A 100 -22.55 1.44 4.06
C THR A 100 -22.83 0.21 4.92
N ILE A 101 -21.82 -0.26 5.67
CA ILE A 101 -21.97 -1.37 6.61
C ILE A 101 -23.01 -1.01 7.67
N ASP A 102 -22.89 0.14 8.32
CA ASP A 102 -23.84 0.59 9.34
C ASP A 102 -25.29 0.64 8.81
N SER A 103 -25.50 1.09 7.58
CA SER A 103 -26.84 1.15 6.98
C SER A 103 -27.47 -0.21 6.66
N ILE A 104 -26.65 -1.25 6.49
CA ILE A 104 -27.10 -2.62 6.20
C ILE A 104 -27.37 -3.39 7.50
N PHE A 105 -26.59 -3.12 8.56
CA PHE A 105 -26.62 -3.89 9.80
C PHE A 105 -27.31 -3.18 10.98
N LYS A 106 -27.69 -1.91 10.86
CA LYS A 106 -28.66 -1.29 11.80
C LYS A 106 -30.09 -1.66 11.40
N PRO A 107 -30.89 -2.27 12.30
CA PRO A 107 -32.31 -2.54 12.07
C PRO A 107 -33.16 -1.26 12.02
#